data_AF-H5UU19-F1
#
_entry.id   AF-H5UU19-F1
#
_cell.length_a   1.000
_cell.length_b   1.000
_cell.length_c   1.000
_cell.angle_alpha   90.00
_cell.angle_beta   90.00
_cell.angle_gamma   90.00
#
_symmetry.space_group_name_H-M   'P 1'
#
loop_
_entity.id
_entity.type
_entity.pdbx_description
1 polymer ?
#
loop_
_entity_poly.entity_id
_entity_poly.type
_entity_poly.pdbx_seq_one_letter_code
_entity_poly.pdbx_strand_id
1 'polypeptide(L)'
;MDEYDDLFEVMGYSGEGFGGGQLGAAGLVRVGAEPGAIRTVSATGASRATAVRVRLVPMSARGTGVRVLRVLVPDEPAYLVEYRTPAGRDARIVAGSWRPSPGVRVLRETADGASVELDATPGGRRYDRSLPPGVTFVSHSGAVRITVAAQDAGGADLVLDASEEDDPPATHR
;
A
#
# COMPACT_ATOMS: atom_id res chain seq x y z
N MET A 1 5.37 -17.24 11.13
CA MET A 1 5.24 -15.91 10.51
C MET A 1 4.81 -15.04 11.65
N ASP A 2 5.76 -14.31 12.23
CA ASP A 2 5.49 -13.57 13.46
C ASP A 2 4.69 -12.31 13.11
N GLU A 3 3.61 -12.09 13.85
CA GLU A 3 2.58 -11.05 13.70
C GLU A 3 3.13 -9.60 13.77
N TYR A 4 4.44 -9.45 13.95
CA TYR A 4 5.14 -8.19 14.21
C TYR A 4 6.36 -7.96 13.29
N ASP A 5 6.24 -8.19 11.97
CA ASP A 5 7.35 -7.98 11.00
C ASP A 5 7.17 -6.74 10.10
N ASP A 6 6.10 -5.95 10.27
CA ASP A 6 5.98 -4.63 9.63
C ASP A 6 6.70 -3.57 10.49
N LEU A 7 7.84 -3.06 9.99
CA LEU A 7 8.68 -2.09 10.69
C LEU A 7 8.16 -0.66 10.62
N PHE A 8 7.24 -0.41 9.71
CA PHE A 8 6.77 0.91 9.33
C PHE A 8 5.39 1.20 9.93
N GLU A 9 4.61 0.19 10.28
CA GLU A 9 3.33 0.31 10.96
C GLU A 9 3.48 0.49 12.47
N VAL A 10 2.72 1.42 13.05
CA VAL A 10 2.74 1.70 14.50
C VAL A 10 2.28 0.52 15.37
N MET A 11 1.42 -0.35 14.83
CA MET A 11 0.96 -1.59 15.47
C MET A 11 1.77 -2.83 15.05
N GLY A 12 2.84 -2.65 14.26
CA GLY A 12 3.76 -3.69 13.83
C GLY A 12 4.90 -3.90 14.83
N TYR A 13 6.13 -4.06 14.34
CA TYR A 13 7.30 -4.28 15.21
C TYR A 13 7.58 -3.07 16.12
N SER A 14 7.59 -3.28 17.43
CA SER A 14 7.88 -2.27 18.46
C SER A 14 9.18 -2.56 19.22
N GLY A 15 10.32 -2.44 18.53
CA GLY A 15 11.66 -2.47 19.13
C GLY A 15 12.33 -1.09 19.21
N GLU A 16 13.49 -0.97 19.85
CA GLU A 16 14.23 0.30 19.94
C GLU A 16 14.55 0.87 18.54
N GLY A 17 13.98 2.04 18.21
CA GLY A 17 14.09 2.65 16.89
C GLY A 17 12.99 2.27 15.88
N PHE A 18 12.08 1.37 16.25
CA PHE A 18 10.94 0.88 15.47
C PHE A 18 9.63 1.08 16.27
N GLY A 19 8.45 1.00 15.64
CA GLY A 19 7.16 1.21 16.31
C GLY A 19 6.78 2.68 16.59
N GLY A 20 7.65 3.64 16.29
CA GLY A 20 7.33 5.08 16.26
C GLY A 20 6.72 5.58 14.94
N GLY A 21 6.33 4.65 14.06
CA GLY A 21 5.78 4.93 12.73
C GLY A 21 4.41 5.61 12.76
N GLN A 22 3.92 6.03 11.60
CA GLN A 22 2.51 6.41 11.45
C GLN A 22 1.61 5.17 11.31
N LEU A 23 0.30 5.35 11.44
CA LEU A 23 -0.68 4.34 11.00
C LEU A 23 -0.33 3.94 9.57
N GLY A 24 -0.10 2.65 9.33
CA GLY A 24 0.07 2.09 7.99
C GLY A 24 -1.27 2.07 7.25
N ALA A 25 -1.26 1.62 5.99
CA ALA A 25 -2.46 1.54 5.18
C ALA A 25 -3.64 0.81 5.87
N ALA A 26 -3.37 -0.34 6.50
CA ALA A 26 -4.39 -1.13 7.19
C ALA A 26 -5.00 -0.38 8.38
N GLY A 27 -4.15 0.24 9.21
CA GLY A 27 -4.61 1.11 10.29
C GLY A 27 -5.44 2.30 9.81
N LEU A 28 -5.06 2.93 8.70
CA LEU A 28 -5.81 4.07 8.14
C LEU A 28 -7.19 3.66 7.61
N VAL A 29 -7.27 2.53 6.91
CA VAL A 29 -8.53 1.96 6.42
C VAL A 29 -9.44 1.55 7.58
N ARG A 30 -8.89 0.87 8.59
CA ARG A 30 -9.65 0.37 9.74
C ARG A 30 -10.23 1.51 10.60
N VAL A 31 -9.45 2.56 10.85
CA VAL A 31 -9.88 3.68 11.68
C VAL A 31 -10.78 4.66 10.92
N GLY A 32 -10.66 4.73 9.58
CA GLY A 32 -11.49 5.61 8.75
C GLY A 32 -11.28 7.10 9.03
N ALA A 33 -10.18 7.49 9.68
CA ALA A 33 -9.93 8.87 10.11
C ALA A 33 -9.73 9.86 8.96
N GLU A 34 -9.38 9.38 7.75
CA GLU A 34 -9.11 10.20 6.58
C GLU A 34 -9.62 9.56 5.29
N PRO A 35 -10.95 9.52 5.06
CA PRO A 35 -11.53 8.84 3.89
C PRO A 35 -11.04 9.43 2.57
N GLY A 36 -10.79 10.74 2.50
CA GLY A 36 -10.20 11.40 1.32
C GLY A 36 -8.74 11.03 1.03
N ALA A 37 -8.06 10.32 1.94
CA ALA A 37 -6.71 9.80 1.73
C ALA A 37 -6.70 8.36 1.19
N ILE A 38 -7.87 7.73 1.07
CA ILE A 38 -8.03 6.36 0.61
C ILE A 38 -8.74 6.38 -0.74
N ARG A 39 -8.10 5.84 -1.78
CA ARG A 39 -8.77 5.58 -3.06
C ARG A 39 -9.06 4.09 -3.14
N THR A 40 -10.33 3.74 -3.32
CA THR A 40 -10.76 2.35 -3.49
C THR A 40 -11.04 2.07 -4.96
N VAL A 41 -10.65 0.89 -5.43
CA VAL A 41 -10.85 0.42 -6.80
C VAL A 41 -11.14 -1.08 -6.79
N SER A 42 -11.87 -1.58 -7.79
CA SER A 42 -12.28 -2.98 -7.87
C SER A 42 -11.58 -3.67 -9.04
N ALA A 43 -10.74 -4.66 -8.76
CA ALA A 43 -10.04 -5.44 -9.78
C ALA A 43 -10.85 -6.70 -10.15
N THR A 44 -11.23 -6.81 -11.42
CA THR A 44 -12.02 -7.95 -11.95
C THR A 44 -11.17 -8.93 -12.79
N GLY A 45 -9.85 -8.80 -12.73
CA GLY A 45 -8.90 -9.61 -13.48
C GLY A 45 -8.56 -9.06 -14.87
N ALA A 46 -7.42 -9.52 -15.41
CA ALA A 46 -6.79 -8.93 -16.60
C ALA A 46 -7.66 -8.94 -17.88
N SER A 47 -8.62 -9.86 -18.00
CA SER A 47 -9.43 -9.97 -19.23
C SER A 47 -10.48 -8.86 -19.39
N ARG A 48 -10.74 -8.06 -18.35
CA ARG A 48 -11.68 -6.93 -18.36
C ARG A 48 -11.08 -5.64 -17.79
N ALA A 49 -9.76 -5.61 -17.63
CA ALA A 49 -9.07 -4.50 -16.99
C ALA A 49 -9.00 -3.25 -17.89
N THR A 50 -9.33 -2.11 -17.29
CA THR A 50 -8.96 -0.78 -17.79
C THR A 50 -7.76 -0.27 -16.99
N ALA A 51 -6.86 0.47 -17.64
CA ALA A 51 -5.70 1.02 -16.95
C ALA A 51 -6.13 2.19 -16.04
N VAL A 52 -6.13 1.97 -14.73
CA VAL A 52 -6.41 2.99 -13.72
C VAL A 52 -5.10 3.61 -13.26
N ARG A 53 -5.01 4.95 -13.31
CA ARG A 53 -3.83 5.70 -12.87
C ARG A 53 -4.08 6.33 -11.51
N VAL A 54 -3.15 6.10 -10.58
CA VAL A 54 -3.24 6.62 -9.21
C VAL A 54 -1.89 7.22 -8.81
N ARG A 55 -1.90 8.44 -8.28
CA ARG A 55 -0.71 9.02 -7.63
C ARG A 55 -0.87 8.91 -6.12
N LEU A 56 0.02 8.16 -5.48
CA LEU A 56 0.14 8.13 -4.04
C LEU A 56 1.08 9.23 -3.56
N VAL A 57 0.67 9.99 -2.55
CA VAL A 57 1.58 10.85 -1.78
C VAL A 57 2.16 10.03 -0.61
N PRO A 58 3.36 10.39 -0.09
CA PRO A 58 3.97 9.65 1.01
C PRO A 58 3.03 9.51 2.22
N MET A 59 3.08 8.37 2.91
CA MET A 59 2.31 8.17 4.15
C MET A 59 2.65 9.20 5.24
N SER A 60 3.87 9.75 5.21
CA SER A 60 4.32 10.80 6.12
C SER A 60 3.94 12.23 5.68
N ALA A 61 3.35 12.39 4.49
CA ALA A 61 2.94 13.69 3.98
C ALA A 61 1.79 14.27 4.80
N ARG A 62 1.80 15.60 4.94
CA ARG A 62 0.70 16.35 5.56
C ARG A 62 -0.20 16.93 4.46
N GLY A 63 -1.50 16.98 4.71
CA GLY A 63 -2.46 17.62 3.80
C GLY A 63 -3.24 16.63 2.93
N THR A 64 -3.80 17.12 1.83
CA THR A 64 -4.70 16.38 0.94
C THR A 64 -3.94 15.51 -0.06
N GLY A 65 -4.54 14.38 -0.46
CA GLY A 65 -3.99 13.49 -1.47
C GLY A 65 -4.22 12.03 -1.11
N VAL A 66 -4.19 11.15 -2.11
CA VAL A 66 -4.32 9.71 -1.90
C VAL A 66 -3.03 9.19 -1.28
N ARG A 67 -3.11 8.56 -0.11
CA ARG A 67 -1.97 7.92 0.57
C ARG A 67 -2.06 6.40 0.49
N VAL A 68 -3.28 5.89 0.40
CA VAL A 68 -3.58 4.46 0.32
C VAL A 68 -4.43 4.20 -0.91
N LEU A 69 -4.00 3.24 -1.73
CA LEU A 69 -4.85 2.59 -2.72
C LEU A 69 -5.36 1.28 -2.13
N ARG A 70 -6.67 1.12 -2.02
CA ARG A 70 -7.33 -0.13 -1.62
C ARG A 70 -7.91 -0.81 -2.85
N VAL A 71 -7.45 -2.02 -3.15
CA VAL A 71 -7.88 -2.81 -4.29
C VAL A 71 -8.76 -3.95 -3.79
N LEU A 72 -10.05 -3.88 -4.12
CA LEU A 72 -11.01 -4.94 -3.85
C LEU A 72 -10.94 -5.98 -4.97
N VAL A 73 -11.01 -7.25 -4.60
CA VAL A 73 -11.00 -8.37 -5.52
C VAL A 73 -12.14 -9.30 -5.12
N PRO A 74 -13.01 -9.72 -6.06
CA PRO A 74 -14.08 -10.67 -5.75
C PRO A 74 -13.50 -11.95 -5.12
N ASP A 75 -14.12 -12.40 -4.02
CA ASP A 75 -13.79 -13.64 -3.32
C ASP A 75 -12.34 -13.75 -2.78
N GLU A 76 -11.60 -12.64 -2.77
CA GLU A 76 -10.23 -12.55 -2.24
C GLU A 76 -10.12 -11.45 -1.18
N PRO A 77 -9.12 -11.54 -0.27
CA PRO A 77 -8.79 -10.43 0.59
C PRO A 77 -8.34 -9.21 -0.22
N ALA A 78 -8.67 -8.01 0.26
CA ALA A 78 -8.26 -6.78 -0.41
C ALA A 78 -6.74 -6.58 -0.32
N TYR A 79 -6.20 -5.85 -1.30
CA TYR A 79 -4.82 -5.42 -1.31
C TYR A 79 -4.75 -3.94 -0.98
N LEU A 80 -3.76 -3.55 -0.20
CA LEU A 80 -3.47 -2.17 0.14
C LEU A 80 -2.13 -1.78 -0.45
N VAL A 81 -2.05 -0.59 -1.02
CA VAL A 81 -0.79 -0.04 -1.54
C VAL A 81 -0.52 1.28 -0.83
N GLU A 82 0.70 1.40 -0.32
CA GLU A 82 1.19 2.63 0.31
C GLU A 82 2.54 3.03 -0.29
N TYR A 83 2.88 4.32 -0.14
CA TYR A 83 4.18 4.85 -0.53
C TYR A 83 4.93 5.37 0.69
N ARG A 84 6.12 4.82 0.96
CA ARG A 84 7.00 5.21 2.06
C ARG A 84 8.25 5.91 1.53
N THR A 85 8.71 6.92 2.25
CA THR A 85 9.90 7.71 1.88
C THR A 85 10.89 7.74 3.04
N PRO A 86 12.18 8.00 2.82
CA PRO A 86 13.16 8.17 3.91
C PRO A 86 13.00 9.50 4.68
N ALA A 87 11.83 10.14 4.61
CA ALA A 87 11.57 11.47 5.13
C ALA A 87 10.42 11.48 6.15
N GLY A 88 10.35 12.55 6.94
CA GLY A 88 9.32 12.71 7.97
C GLY A 88 9.45 11.65 9.08
N ARG A 89 8.32 11.04 9.45
CA ARG A 89 8.31 10.02 10.54
C ARG A 89 9.06 8.74 10.18
N ASP A 90 9.23 8.46 8.88
CA ASP A 90 9.90 7.25 8.40
C ASP A 90 11.43 7.38 8.42
N ALA A 91 11.97 8.60 8.55
CA ALA A 91 13.41 8.86 8.48
C ALA A 91 14.22 8.05 9.52
N ARG A 92 13.69 7.89 10.74
CA ARG A 92 14.35 7.11 11.81
C ARG A 92 14.32 5.60 11.53
N ILE A 93 13.24 5.11 10.94
CA ILE A 93 13.06 3.69 10.61
C ILE A 93 14.03 3.28 9.50
N VAL A 94 14.11 4.09 8.44
CA VAL A 94 15.03 3.85 7.32
C VAL A 94 16.50 3.97 7.74
N ALA A 95 16.83 4.86 8.69
CA ALA A 95 18.18 5.01 9.22
C ALA A 95 18.56 3.93 10.26
N GLY A 96 17.60 3.11 10.71
CA GLY A 96 17.81 2.07 11.71
C GLY A 96 18.76 0.95 11.26
N SER A 97 19.14 0.07 12.19
CA SER A 97 20.11 -1.01 11.92
C SER A 97 19.66 -1.98 10.82
N TRP A 98 18.34 -2.12 10.61
CA TRP A 98 17.76 -3.04 9.62
C TRP A 98 17.56 -2.41 8.25
N ARG A 99 17.64 -1.07 8.15
CA ARG A 99 17.63 -0.26 6.91
C ARG A 99 16.59 -0.75 5.88
N PRO A 100 15.29 -0.79 6.21
CA PRO A 100 14.28 -1.19 5.26
C PRO A 100 14.26 -0.25 4.05
N SER A 101 14.05 -0.80 2.86
CA SER A 101 14.00 -0.02 1.63
C SER A 101 12.69 0.78 1.55
N PRO A 102 12.74 2.12 1.39
CA PRO A 102 11.55 2.91 1.15
C PRO A 102 11.06 2.73 -0.29
N GLY A 103 9.76 2.92 -0.50
CA GLY A 103 9.15 2.86 -1.82
C GLY A 103 7.69 2.46 -1.75
N VAL A 104 7.17 2.01 -2.88
CA VAL A 104 5.81 1.45 -2.97
C VAL A 104 5.78 0.08 -2.30
N ARG A 105 4.86 -0.13 -1.37
CA ARG A 105 4.65 -1.40 -0.65
C ARG A 105 3.25 -1.92 -0.94
N VAL A 106 3.11 -3.24 -1.05
CA VAL A 106 1.82 -3.91 -1.22
C VAL A 106 1.57 -4.78 0.00
N LEU A 107 0.40 -4.61 0.61
CA LEU A 107 -0.07 -5.38 1.75
C LEU A 107 -1.34 -6.14 1.35
N ARG A 108 -1.61 -7.25 2.03
CA ARG A 108 -2.85 -7.99 1.92
C ARG A 108 -3.62 -7.87 3.24
N GLU A 109 -4.88 -7.44 3.20
CA GLU A 109 -5.74 -7.45 4.38
C GLU A 109 -5.97 -8.90 4.85
N THR A 110 -6.05 -9.08 6.16
CA THR A 110 -6.46 -10.35 6.80
C THR A 110 -7.89 -10.22 7.34
N ALA A 111 -8.53 -11.35 7.64
CA ALA A 111 -9.95 -11.39 8.02
C ALA A 111 -10.27 -10.65 9.33
N ASP A 112 -9.27 -10.47 10.20
CA ASP A 112 -9.32 -9.71 11.45
C ASP A 112 -9.02 -8.21 11.24
N GLY A 113 -8.85 -7.77 9.99
CA GLY A 113 -8.57 -6.39 9.63
C GLY A 113 -7.10 -5.99 9.81
N ALA A 114 -6.20 -6.90 10.17
CA ALA A 114 -4.74 -6.69 10.10
C ALA A 114 -4.26 -6.77 8.64
N SER A 115 -2.95 -6.70 8.42
CA SER A 115 -2.39 -6.89 7.08
C SER A 115 -1.03 -7.55 7.10
N VAL A 116 -0.70 -8.21 6.00
CA VAL A 116 0.60 -8.82 5.77
C VAL A 116 1.26 -8.13 4.58
N GLU A 117 2.46 -7.59 4.78
CA GLU A 117 3.27 -7.08 3.68
C GLU A 117 3.67 -8.22 2.74
N LEU A 118 3.39 -8.03 1.46
CA LEU A 118 3.79 -8.97 0.41
C LEU A 118 5.18 -8.58 -0.09
N ASP A 119 6.13 -9.51 0.05
CA ASP A 119 7.47 -9.33 -0.48
C ASP A 119 7.46 -9.43 -2.01
N ALA A 120 7.67 -8.30 -2.67
CA ALA A 120 7.73 -8.21 -4.12
C ALA A 120 9.12 -8.51 -4.71
N THR A 121 10.17 -8.73 -3.90
CA THR A 121 11.52 -9.06 -4.37
C THR A 121 12.08 -10.34 -3.71
N PRO A 122 11.44 -11.51 -3.91
CA PRO A 122 11.91 -12.75 -3.32
C PRO A 122 13.36 -13.05 -3.74
N GLY A 123 14.28 -12.99 -2.76
CA GLY A 123 15.73 -13.17 -2.95
C GLY A 123 16.62 -11.99 -2.53
N GLY A 124 16.03 -10.83 -2.20
CA GLY A 124 16.72 -9.65 -1.66
C GLY A 124 17.04 -9.75 -0.16
N ARG A 125 17.49 -8.65 0.46
CA ARG A 125 17.57 -8.59 1.93
C ARG A 125 16.15 -8.66 2.49
N ARG A 126 16.01 -9.17 3.72
CA ARG A 126 14.72 -9.42 4.40
C ARG A 126 13.73 -8.23 4.39
N TYR A 127 14.21 -7.01 4.17
CA TYR A 127 13.43 -5.77 4.19
C TYR A 127 13.52 -4.95 2.88
N ASP A 128 13.91 -5.57 1.77
CA ASP A 128 13.89 -4.98 0.42
C ASP A 128 12.54 -5.24 -0.28
N ARG A 129 11.42 -5.02 0.42
CA ARG A 129 10.09 -5.45 -0.05
C ARG A 129 9.39 -4.42 -0.93
N SER A 130 9.99 -3.23 -1.10
CA SER A 130 9.43 -2.15 -1.90
C SER A 130 9.59 -2.38 -3.41
N LEU A 131 8.56 -2.04 -4.18
CA LEU A 131 8.57 -2.05 -5.65
C LEU A 131 9.30 -0.82 -6.20
N PRO A 132 10.39 -0.97 -6.97
CA PRO A 132 11.02 0.14 -7.67
C PRO A 132 10.26 0.50 -8.97
N PRO A 133 10.55 1.67 -9.59
CA PRO A 133 9.95 2.05 -10.87
C PRO A 133 10.21 1.02 -11.96
N GLY A 134 9.21 0.81 -12.81
CA GLY A 134 9.21 -0.18 -13.88
C GLY A 134 8.86 -1.60 -13.44
N VAL A 135 8.69 -1.85 -12.15
CA VAL A 135 8.32 -3.19 -11.64
C VAL A 135 6.82 -3.31 -11.47
N THR A 136 6.32 -4.49 -11.80
CA THR A 136 4.92 -4.87 -11.66
C THR A 136 4.75 -5.95 -10.60
N PHE A 137 3.96 -5.67 -9.58
CA PHE A 137 3.42 -6.68 -8.68
C PHE A 137 2.24 -7.39 -9.35
N VAL A 138 2.18 -8.72 -9.18
CA VAL A 138 1.07 -9.55 -9.63
C VAL A 138 0.63 -10.41 -8.45
N SER A 139 -0.67 -10.39 -8.10
CA SER A 139 -1.21 -11.28 -7.07
C SER A 139 -1.11 -12.75 -7.48
N HIS A 140 -1.22 -13.66 -6.51
CA HIS A 140 -1.18 -15.10 -6.81
C HIS A 140 -2.26 -15.54 -7.82
N SER A 141 -3.45 -14.97 -7.74
CA SER A 141 -4.55 -15.21 -8.68
C SER A 141 -4.35 -14.54 -10.04
N GLY A 142 -3.42 -13.60 -10.15
CA GLY A 142 -3.27 -12.72 -11.31
C GLY A 142 -4.36 -11.65 -11.44
N ALA A 143 -5.29 -11.57 -10.48
CA ALA A 143 -6.40 -10.61 -10.52
C ALA A 143 -5.94 -9.16 -10.31
N VAL A 144 -4.86 -8.96 -9.54
CA VAL A 144 -4.28 -7.65 -9.24
C VAL A 144 -2.94 -7.53 -9.91
N ARG A 145 -2.80 -6.49 -10.75
CA ARG A 145 -1.53 -6.15 -11.41
C ARG A 145 -1.22 -4.67 -11.23
N ILE A 146 -0.18 -4.36 -10.44
CA ILE A 146 0.17 -3.00 -10.05
C ILE A 146 1.57 -2.69 -10.55
N THR A 147 1.68 -1.72 -11.46
CA THR A 147 2.95 -1.25 -11.99
C THR A 147 3.32 0.08 -11.36
N VAL A 148 4.54 0.19 -10.84
CA VAL A 148 5.10 1.48 -10.41
C VAL A 148 5.66 2.18 -11.64
N ALA A 149 4.97 3.20 -12.14
CA ALA A 149 5.42 3.94 -13.32
C ALA A 149 6.59 4.86 -12.99
N ALA A 150 6.49 5.58 -11.87
CA ALA A 150 7.52 6.48 -11.36
C ALA A 150 7.37 6.63 -9.85
N GLN A 151 8.45 7.00 -9.16
CA GLN A 151 8.38 7.47 -7.77
C GLN A 151 9.47 8.50 -7.50
N ASP A 152 9.13 9.52 -6.71
CA ASP A 152 10.00 10.62 -6.30
C ASP A 152 9.70 11.02 -4.84
N ALA A 153 10.41 12.01 -4.30
CA ALA A 153 10.22 12.44 -2.90
C ALA A 153 8.78 12.93 -2.59
N GLY A 154 8.02 13.35 -3.59
CA GLY A 154 6.66 13.88 -3.49
C GLY A 154 5.55 12.87 -3.79
N GLY A 155 5.85 11.71 -4.39
CA GLY A 155 4.84 10.67 -4.62
C GLY A 155 5.27 9.52 -5.52
N ALA A 156 4.39 8.54 -5.66
CA ALA A 156 4.53 7.40 -6.56
C ALA A 156 3.34 7.33 -7.51
N ASP A 157 3.62 7.22 -8.81
CA ASP A 157 2.62 7.04 -9.85
C ASP A 157 2.45 5.54 -10.14
N LEU A 158 1.23 5.05 -9.97
CA LEU A 158 0.84 3.66 -10.14
C LEU A 158 -0.09 3.51 -11.34
N VAL A 159 0.08 2.38 -12.03
CA VAL A 159 -0.87 1.89 -13.04
C VAL A 159 -1.40 0.55 -12.56
N LEU A 160 -2.71 0.47 -12.39
CA LEU A 160 -3.43 -0.74 -12.00
C LEU A 160 -4.28 -1.22 -13.16
N ASP A 161 -4.24 -2.52 -13.42
CA ASP A 161 -5.21 -3.18 -14.30
C ASP A 161 -6.48 -3.48 -13.47
N ALA A 162 -7.50 -2.63 -13.58
CA ALA A 162 -8.75 -2.76 -12.82
C ALA A 162 -9.98 -2.25 -13.59
N SER A 163 -11.17 -2.58 -13.11
CA SER A 163 -12.40 -1.92 -13.53
C SER A 163 -12.69 -0.79 -12.54
N GLU A 164 -12.83 0.45 -13.00
CA GLU A 164 -13.41 1.48 -12.13
C GLU A 164 -14.84 1.05 -11.78
N GLU A 165 -15.16 1.05 -10.49
CA GLU A 165 -16.54 0.91 -10.04
C GLU A 165 -17.21 2.26 -10.30
N ASP A 166 -18.20 2.28 -11.19
CA ASP A 166 -19.13 3.41 -11.30
C ASP A 166 -19.75 3.61 -9.91
N ASP A 167 -19.74 4.87 -9.45
CA ASP A 167 -20.38 5.32 -8.21
C ASP A 167 -21.77 4.65 -8.07
N PRO A 168 -22.15 4.09 -6.91
CA PRO A 168 -23.50 3.54 -6.76
C PRO A 168 -24.52 4.66 -7.04
N PRO A 169 -25.60 4.39 -7.79
CA PRO A 169 -26.58 5.42 -8.10
C PRO A 169 -27.12 5.99 -6.79
N ALA A 170 -26.94 7.31 -6.62
CA ALA A 170 -27.52 8.06 -5.52
C ALA A 170 -29.02 7.74 -5.44
N THR A 171 -29.39 6.95 -4.43
CA THR A 171 -30.78 6.61 -4.18
C THR A 171 -31.42 7.83 -3.52
N HIS A 172 -31.93 8.75 -4.33
CA HIS A 172 -32.87 9.75 -3.85
C HIS A 172 -34.22 9.07 -3.62
N ARG A 173 -34.58 8.93 -2.35
CA ARG A 173 -35.98 8.82 -1.91
C ARG A 173 -36.57 10.22 -1.73
#